data_AF-A0A2E6IS33-F1
#
_entry.id   AF-A0A2E6IS33-F1
#
_cell.length_a   1.000
_cell.length_b   1.000
_cell.length_c   1.000
_cell.angle_alpha   90.00
_cell.angle_beta   90.00
_cell.angle_gamma   90.00
#
_symmetry.space_group_name_H-M   'P 1'
#
loop_
_entity.id
_entity.type
_entity.pdbx_description
1 polymer ?
#
loop_
_entity_poly.entity_id
_entity_poly.type
_entity_poly.pdbx_seq_one_letter_code
_entity_poly.pdbx_strand_id
1 'polypeptide(L)'
;MPVLPRVLPRVLPLPLLVLLIGLWAGIAPAADRDRLRAFLEITGFDMALDSIALSAADAPAMVGLAPGDFGLAWPRIRDEVFDPAAMRAQALDILAQTLDEEMLGHAASFYASGLGQRLVAVENASHMRPGGADEQAEGEALLAAMDARRRGALAAMNDAIDVSGQSVIAVQELQFRFLMAASAAGLTEDEIDAATLRQVLAQGAEEMRAQMRAAALASAALTYRDIPTAELRAYAEALAHPVMARVYELMNAVQYEIMADRFERLARRLAEVPRAQDL
;
A
#
# COMPACT_ATOMS: atom_id res chain seq x y z
N MET A 1 -71.19 48.48 -24.85
CA MET A 1 -70.41 47.32 -25.33
C MET A 1 -69.35 47.82 -26.31
N PRO A 2 -68.10 47.31 -26.34
CA PRO A 2 -67.46 46.29 -25.51
C PRO A 2 -66.25 46.80 -24.69
N VAL A 3 -65.90 46.03 -23.67
CA VAL A 3 -64.71 46.13 -22.82
C VAL A 3 -63.57 45.39 -23.53
N LEU A 4 -62.43 46.05 -23.79
CA LEU A 4 -61.18 45.36 -24.16
C LEU A 4 -60.25 45.24 -22.93
N PRO A 5 -59.68 44.06 -22.65
CA PRO A 5 -58.92 43.79 -21.44
C PRO A 5 -57.48 44.32 -21.49
N ARG A 6 -57.01 44.81 -20.34
CA ARG A 6 -55.61 45.15 -20.05
C ARG A 6 -54.73 43.91 -20.18
N VAL A 7 -53.75 43.94 -21.07
CA VAL A 7 -52.69 42.93 -21.16
C VAL A 7 -51.65 43.28 -20.08
N LEU A 8 -51.56 42.44 -19.05
CA LEU A 8 -50.52 42.48 -18.03
C LEU A 8 -49.24 41.86 -18.60
N PRO A 9 -48.04 42.46 -18.42
CA PRO A 9 -46.80 41.84 -18.86
C PRO A 9 -46.47 40.64 -17.95
N ARG A 10 -46.39 39.45 -18.54
CA ARG A 10 -45.82 38.26 -17.87
C ARG A 10 -44.32 38.44 -17.73
N VAL A 11 -43.88 38.93 -16.58
CA VAL A 11 -42.50 38.78 -16.11
C VAL A 11 -42.33 37.31 -15.74
N LEU A 12 -41.62 36.55 -16.56
CA LEU A 12 -41.26 35.17 -16.25
C LEU A 12 -40.23 35.18 -15.10
N PRO A 13 -40.44 34.46 -13.98
CA PRO A 13 -39.51 34.51 -12.86
C PRO A 13 -38.22 33.76 -13.21
N LEU A 14 -37.10 34.44 -13.00
CA LEU A 14 -35.71 33.99 -13.17
C LEU A 14 -35.10 33.39 -11.87
N PRO A 15 -35.62 32.30 -11.25
CA PRO A 15 -34.83 31.62 -10.22
C PRO A 15 -34.68 30.10 -10.44
N LEU A 16 -34.77 29.60 -11.68
CA LEU A 16 -34.57 28.16 -11.95
C LEU A 16 -33.27 27.81 -12.67
N LEU A 17 -32.43 28.79 -13.04
CA LEU A 17 -31.17 28.55 -13.78
C LEU A 17 -29.91 28.62 -12.91
N VAL A 18 -30.03 28.82 -11.60
CA VAL A 18 -28.87 28.89 -10.68
C VAL A 18 -28.71 27.63 -9.83
N LEU A 19 -29.67 26.69 -9.86
CA LEU A 19 -29.64 25.47 -9.06
C LEU A 19 -29.01 24.25 -9.76
N LEU A 20 -28.25 24.45 -10.85
CA LEU A 20 -27.63 23.36 -11.63
C LEU A 20 -26.09 23.44 -11.72
N ILE A 21 -25.46 24.42 -11.05
CA ILE A 21 -23.99 24.62 -11.10
C ILE A 21 -23.30 24.14 -9.80
N GLY A 22 -24.04 23.52 -8.88
CA GLY A 22 -23.53 23.15 -7.54
C GLY A 22 -22.98 21.73 -7.35
N LEU A 23 -22.90 20.89 -8.40
CA LEU A 23 -22.35 19.53 -8.29
C LEU A 23 -21.11 19.35 -9.20
N TRP A 24 -20.06 20.11 -8.92
CA TRP A 24 -18.71 19.87 -9.48
C TRP A 24 -17.69 19.60 -8.36
N ALA A 25 -18.13 18.98 -7.27
CA ALA A 25 -17.25 18.53 -6.21
C ALA A 25 -17.23 16.99 -6.20
N GLY A 26 -16.12 16.40 -6.66
CA GLY A 26 -15.67 15.09 -6.16
C GLY A 26 -15.73 13.87 -7.07
N ILE A 27 -15.99 13.98 -8.37
CA ILE A 27 -15.88 12.83 -9.28
C ILE A 27 -14.65 13.04 -10.17
N ALA A 28 -13.53 12.41 -9.82
CA ALA A 28 -12.47 12.19 -10.81
C ALA A 28 -13.11 11.51 -12.03
N PRO A 29 -12.97 12.03 -13.26
CA PRO A 29 -13.66 11.48 -14.41
C PRO A 29 -13.28 10.00 -14.58
N ALA A 30 -14.22 9.15 -14.98
CA ALA A 30 -14.01 7.70 -15.03
C ALA A 30 -12.76 7.28 -15.82
N ALA A 31 -12.41 8.06 -16.85
CA ALA A 31 -11.18 7.88 -17.64
C ALA A 31 -9.90 8.01 -16.80
N ASP A 32 -9.86 8.92 -15.82
CA ASP A 32 -8.72 9.11 -14.92
C ASP A 32 -8.60 7.94 -13.94
N ARG A 33 -9.72 7.40 -13.48
CA ARG A 33 -9.73 6.18 -12.65
C ARG A 33 -9.25 4.95 -13.40
N ASP A 34 -9.67 4.76 -14.64
CA ASP A 34 -9.23 3.61 -15.45
C ASP A 34 -7.74 3.71 -15.78
N ARG A 35 -7.24 4.93 -16.07
CA ARG A 35 -5.81 5.19 -16.26
C ARG A 35 -4.99 4.93 -15.00
N LEU A 36 -5.48 5.39 -13.84
CA LEU A 36 -4.84 5.11 -12.56
C LEU A 36 -4.83 3.61 -12.24
N ARG A 37 -5.93 2.90 -12.48
CA ARG A 37 -5.98 1.44 -12.29
C ARG A 37 -4.92 0.72 -13.14
N ALA A 38 -4.86 1.03 -14.42
CA ALA A 38 -3.86 0.46 -15.32
C ALA A 38 -2.42 0.78 -14.86
N PHE A 39 -2.19 1.99 -14.35
CA PHE A 39 -0.91 2.36 -13.76
C PHE A 39 -0.56 1.48 -12.56
N LEU A 40 -1.49 1.30 -11.60
CA LEU A 40 -1.25 0.49 -10.40
C LEU A 40 -0.96 -0.98 -10.72
N GLU A 41 -1.65 -1.54 -11.72
CA GLU A 41 -1.39 -2.90 -12.25
C GLU A 41 0.03 -3.00 -12.85
N ILE A 42 0.44 -2.01 -13.65
CA ILE A 42 1.78 -2.00 -14.27
C ILE A 42 2.88 -1.89 -13.22
N THR A 43 2.67 -1.10 -12.17
CA THR A 43 3.65 -0.93 -11.09
C THR A 43 3.68 -2.08 -10.08
N GLY A 44 2.81 -3.09 -10.22
CA GLY A 44 2.69 -4.19 -9.26
C GLY A 44 2.16 -3.77 -7.88
N PHE A 45 1.53 -2.60 -7.79
CA PHE A 45 1.01 -2.08 -6.52
C PHE A 45 -0.14 -2.94 -5.99
N ASP A 46 -0.94 -3.47 -6.91
CA ASP A 46 -2.05 -4.35 -6.61
C ASP A 46 -1.57 -5.70 -6.05
N MET A 47 -0.47 -6.24 -6.57
CA MET A 47 0.22 -7.40 -5.99
C MET A 47 0.77 -7.10 -4.59
N ALA A 48 1.32 -5.91 -4.39
CA ALA A 48 1.82 -5.48 -3.09
C ALA A 48 0.68 -5.37 -2.05
N LEU A 49 -0.52 -4.94 -2.45
CA LEU A 49 -1.71 -4.97 -1.57
C LEU A 49 -2.17 -6.40 -1.27
N ASP A 50 -2.17 -7.29 -2.26
CA ASP A 50 -2.57 -8.69 -2.05
C ASP A 50 -1.63 -9.42 -1.06
N SER A 51 -0.33 -9.07 -1.07
CA SER A 51 0.63 -9.61 -0.11
C SER A 51 0.35 -9.23 1.34
N ILE A 52 -0.42 -8.16 1.60
CA ILE A 52 -0.84 -7.78 2.95
C ILE A 52 -1.61 -8.94 3.59
N ALA A 53 -2.53 -9.55 2.86
CA ALA A 53 -3.34 -10.66 3.36
C ALA A 53 -2.49 -11.87 3.76
N LEU A 54 -1.42 -12.15 2.99
CA LEU A 54 -0.44 -13.20 3.31
C LEU A 54 0.34 -12.86 4.58
N SER A 55 0.81 -11.62 4.71
CA SER A 55 1.56 -11.17 5.89
C SER A 55 0.72 -11.17 7.18
N ALA A 56 -0.60 -11.07 7.06
CA ALA A 56 -1.52 -11.03 8.18
C ALA A 56 -1.95 -12.42 8.68
N ALA A 57 -1.53 -13.51 8.02
CA ALA A 57 -1.91 -14.88 8.39
C ALA A 57 -1.52 -15.25 9.83
N ASP A 58 -0.42 -14.67 10.33
CA ASP A 58 0.11 -14.89 11.67
C ASP A 58 -0.14 -13.71 12.63
N ALA A 59 -0.96 -12.73 12.23
CA ALA A 59 -1.27 -11.56 13.04
C ALA A 59 -1.76 -11.86 14.48
N PRO A 60 -2.53 -12.95 14.76
CA PRO A 60 -2.90 -13.32 16.13
C PRO A 60 -1.68 -13.51 17.06
N ALA A 61 -0.55 -13.96 16.53
CA ALA A 61 0.66 -14.21 17.33
C ALA A 61 1.19 -12.92 17.98
N MET A 62 0.91 -11.75 17.39
CA MET A 62 1.30 -10.45 17.95
C MET A 62 0.63 -10.14 19.29
N VAL A 63 -0.51 -10.76 19.59
CA VAL A 63 -1.24 -10.62 20.87
C VAL A 63 -1.18 -11.90 21.70
N GLY A 64 -0.23 -12.80 21.40
CA GLY A 64 -0.06 -14.05 22.11
C GLY A 64 -1.12 -15.11 21.82
N LEU A 65 -1.89 -14.94 20.75
CA LEU A 65 -2.93 -15.89 20.32
C LEU A 65 -2.45 -16.70 19.12
N ALA A 66 -2.95 -17.92 18.99
CA ALA A 66 -2.75 -18.73 17.80
C ALA A 66 -3.94 -18.55 16.84
N PRO A 67 -3.74 -18.62 15.51
CA PRO A 67 -4.84 -18.77 14.56
C PRO A 67 -5.83 -19.89 14.94
N GLY A 68 -5.32 -20.97 15.54
CA GLY A 68 -6.10 -22.09 16.04
C GLY A 68 -7.08 -21.74 17.18
N ASP A 69 -6.83 -20.68 17.94
CA ASP A 69 -7.73 -20.24 19.04
C ASP A 69 -9.08 -19.74 18.53
N PHE A 70 -9.16 -19.38 17.24
CA PHE A 70 -10.40 -18.95 16.58
C PHE A 70 -11.03 -20.06 15.73
N GLY A 71 -10.42 -21.26 15.71
CA GLY A 71 -10.93 -22.44 15.01
C GLY A 71 -11.31 -22.17 13.55
N LEU A 72 -12.50 -22.62 13.16
CA LEU A 72 -13.03 -22.47 11.79
C LEU A 72 -13.41 -21.02 11.44
N ALA A 73 -13.47 -20.11 12.42
CA ALA A 73 -13.78 -18.71 12.15
C ALA A 73 -12.57 -17.96 11.57
N TRP A 74 -11.34 -18.41 11.85
CA TRP A 74 -10.12 -17.70 11.44
C TRP A 74 -10.03 -17.45 9.92
N PRO A 75 -10.17 -18.46 9.04
CA PRO A 75 -10.07 -18.22 7.59
C PRO A 75 -11.11 -17.21 7.11
N ARG A 76 -12.34 -17.28 7.64
CA ARG A 76 -13.42 -16.35 7.29
C ARG A 76 -13.11 -14.93 7.74
N ILE A 77 -12.62 -14.73 8.97
CA ILE A 77 -12.26 -13.40 9.50
C ILE A 77 -11.15 -12.80 8.63
N ARG A 78 -10.12 -13.58 8.33
CA ARG A 78 -9.01 -13.14 7.49
C ARG A 78 -9.51 -12.71 6.11
N ASP A 79 -10.31 -13.54 5.44
CA ASP A 79 -10.81 -13.25 4.09
C ASP A 79 -11.77 -12.06 4.08
N GLU A 80 -12.55 -11.85 5.15
CA GLU A 80 -13.42 -10.68 5.33
C GLU A 80 -12.63 -9.39 5.55
N VAL A 81 -11.63 -9.43 6.43
CA VAL A 81 -10.86 -8.23 6.81
C VAL A 81 -9.90 -7.82 5.68
N PHE A 82 -9.21 -8.78 5.09
CA PHE A 82 -8.15 -8.58 4.09
C PHE A 82 -8.63 -8.85 2.66
N ASP A 83 -9.91 -8.57 2.36
CA ASP A 83 -10.46 -8.72 1.01
C ASP A 83 -9.65 -7.88 -0.01
N PRO A 84 -8.99 -8.50 -1.01
CA PRO A 84 -8.15 -7.79 -1.97
C PRO A 84 -8.90 -6.75 -2.78
N ALA A 85 -10.14 -7.04 -3.17
CA ALA A 85 -10.94 -6.12 -3.97
C ALA A 85 -11.27 -4.83 -3.17
N ALA A 86 -11.62 -4.96 -1.90
CA ALA A 86 -11.87 -3.84 -1.01
C ALA A 86 -10.61 -3.01 -0.76
N MET A 87 -9.46 -3.65 -0.54
CA MET A 87 -8.18 -2.95 -0.37
C MET A 87 -7.78 -2.17 -1.62
N ARG A 88 -7.86 -2.81 -2.80
CA ARG A 88 -7.57 -2.18 -4.10
C ARG A 88 -8.54 -1.02 -4.39
N ALA A 89 -9.82 -1.17 -4.09
CA ALA A 89 -10.81 -0.11 -4.26
C ALA A 89 -10.50 1.10 -3.35
N GLN A 90 -10.19 0.85 -2.07
CA GLN A 90 -9.78 1.90 -1.14
C GLN A 90 -8.51 2.62 -1.60
N ALA A 91 -7.50 1.88 -2.09
CA ALA A 91 -6.30 2.49 -2.64
C ALA A 91 -6.60 3.41 -3.82
N LEU A 92 -7.42 2.94 -4.76
CA LEU A 92 -7.83 3.72 -5.91
C LEU A 92 -8.57 4.99 -5.49
N ASP A 93 -9.42 4.91 -4.46
CA ASP A 93 -10.15 6.05 -3.93
C ASP A 93 -9.24 7.11 -3.31
N ILE A 94 -8.21 6.70 -2.59
CA ILE A 94 -7.23 7.62 -1.97
C ILE A 94 -6.30 8.20 -3.04
N LEU A 95 -5.72 7.35 -3.90
CA LEU A 95 -4.75 7.77 -4.91
C LEU A 95 -5.37 8.67 -5.98
N ALA A 96 -6.65 8.48 -6.34
CA ALA A 96 -7.35 9.38 -7.25
C ALA A 96 -7.51 10.81 -6.70
N GLN A 97 -7.28 11.02 -5.40
CA GLN A 97 -7.32 12.35 -4.77
C GLN A 97 -5.92 12.94 -4.54
N THR A 98 -4.86 12.14 -4.65
CA THR A 98 -3.50 12.53 -4.25
C THR A 98 -2.48 12.50 -5.39
N LEU A 99 -2.64 11.60 -6.36
CA LEU A 99 -1.82 11.57 -7.57
C LEU A 99 -2.40 12.52 -8.62
N ASP A 100 -1.63 13.55 -8.96
CA ASP A 100 -2.00 14.47 -10.04
C ASP A 100 -1.60 13.95 -11.43
N GLU A 101 -2.04 14.68 -12.46
CA GLU A 101 -1.79 14.30 -13.86
C GLU A 101 -0.30 14.34 -14.23
N GLU A 102 0.49 15.24 -13.63
CA GLU A 102 1.93 15.33 -13.89
C GLU A 102 2.64 14.09 -13.35
N MET A 103 2.34 13.71 -12.11
CA MET A 103 2.85 12.52 -11.45
C MET A 103 2.52 11.25 -12.23
N LEU A 104 1.23 11.07 -12.55
CA LEU A 104 0.77 9.91 -13.31
C LEU A 104 1.36 9.87 -14.72
N GLY A 105 1.44 11.02 -15.40
CA GLY A 105 2.03 11.14 -16.73
C GLY A 105 3.52 10.81 -16.74
N HIS A 106 4.27 11.33 -15.77
CA HIS A 106 5.70 11.09 -15.62
C HIS A 106 6.00 9.62 -15.38
N ALA A 107 5.31 9.01 -14.39
CA ALA A 107 5.53 7.61 -14.05
C ALA A 107 5.10 6.67 -15.18
N ALA A 108 3.92 6.89 -15.77
CA ALA A 108 3.45 6.10 -16.91
C ALA A 108 4.40 6.19 -18.12
N SER A 109 4.99 7.36 -18.38
CA SER A 109 5.99 7.52 -19.45
C SER A 109 7.24 6.67 -19.21
N PHE A 110 7.70 6.55 -17.95
CA PHE A 110 8.84 5.69 -17.63
C PHE A 110 8.50 4.21 -17.85
N TYR A 111 7.37 3.73 -17.32
CA TYR A 111 6.98 2.32 -17.48
C TYR A 111 6.61 1.94 -18.91
N ALA A 112 6.18 2.90 -19.73
CA ALA A 112 5.98 2.69 -21.17
C ALA A 112 7.29 2.59 -21.96
N SER A 113 8.44 2.96 -21.37
CA SER A 113 9.75 2.85 -22.03
C SER A 113 10.19 1.39 -22.17
N GLY A 114 11.15 1.14 -23.07
CA GLY A 114 11.70 -0.21 -23.24
C GLY A 114 12.39 -0.76 -21.99
N LEU A 115 12.97 0.10 -21.14
CA LEU A 115 13.52 -0.30 -19.85
C LEU A 115 12.40 -0.62 -18.86
N GLY A 116 11.43 0.27 -18.72
CA GLY A 116 10.28 0.08 -17.83
C GLY A 116 9.55 -1.24 -18.07
N GLN A 117 9.27 -1.57 -19.35
CA GLN A 117 8.61 -2.83 -19.70
C GLN A 117 9.43 -4.08 -19.31
N ARG A 118 10.77 -4.03 -19.41
CA ARG A 118 11.63 -5.14 -18.97
C ARG A 118 11.65 -5.28 -17.45
N LEU A 119 11.66 -4.16 -16.73
CA LEU A 119 11.60 -4.17 -15.26
C LEU A 119 10.30 -4.79 -14.78
N VAL A 120 9.15 -4.33 -15.30
CA VAL A 120 7.83 -4.90 -14.98
C VAL A 120 7.77 -6.40 -15.27
N ALA A 121 8.38 -6.86 -16.37
CA ALA A 121 8.40 -8.28 -16.69
C ALA A 121 9.18 -9.11 -15.66
N VAL A 122 10.33 -8.62 -15.16
CA VAL A 122 11.11 -9.35 -14.14
C VAL A 122 10.50 -9.25 -12.75
N GLU A 123 9.91 -8.10 -12.39
CA GLU A 123 9.20 -7.87 -11.12
C GLU A 123 7.97 -8.79 -11.02
N ASN A 124 7.14 -8.85 -12.07
CA ASN A 124 5.99 -9.76 -12.12
C ASN A 124 6.42 -11.23 -12.07
N ALA A 125 7.53 -11.59 -12.73
CA ALA A 125 8.04 -12.95 -12.68
C ALA A 125 8.57 -13.33 -11.29
N SER A 126 9.20 -12.41 -10.56
CA SER A 126 9.65 -12.66 -9.19
C SER A 126 8.50 -12.85 -8.22
N HIS A 127 7.40 -12.10 -8.37
CA HIS A 127 6.22 -12.24 -7.51
C HIS A 127 5.51 -13.60 -7.63
N MET A 128 5.66 -14.29 -8.77
CA MET A 128 5.05 -15.60 -9.01
C MET A 128 5.83 -16.76 -8.36
N ARG A 129 7.00 -16.49 -7.76
CA ARG A 129 7.78 -17.53 -7.11
C ARG A 129 7.31 -17.75 -5.67
N PRO A 130 7.31 -18.99 -5.17
CA PRO A 130 6.97 -19.26 -3.78
C PRO A 130 8.02 -18.62 -2.87
N GLY A 131 7.67 -17.50 -2.24
CA GLY A 131 8.53 -16.83 -1.26
C GLY A 131 8.98 -17.78 -0.15
N GLY A 132 10.17 -17.56 0.42
CA GLY A 132 10.67 -18.36 1.52
C GLY A 132 12.18 -18.32 1.72
N ALA A 133 12.66 -19.11 2.67
CA ALA A 133 14.07 -19.16 3.07
C ALA A 133 15.03 -19.50 1.91
N ASP A 134 14.60 -20.35 0.97
CA ASP A 134 15.40 -20.76 -0.18
C ASP A 134 15.67 -19.57 -1.13
N GLU A 135 14.68 -18.71 -1.35
CA GLU A 135 14.83 -17.53 -2.21
C GLU A 135 15.73 -16.47 -1.59
N GLN A 136 15.60 -16.30 -0.27
CA GLN A 136 16.46 -15.40 0.47
C GLN A 136 17.93 -15.85 0.40
N ALA A 137 18.19 -17.15 0.60
CA ALA A 137 19.54 -17.71 0.47
C ALA A 137 20.10 -17.57 -0.96
N GLU A 138 19.27 -17.76 -1.99
CA GLU A 138 19.66 -17.53 -3.40
C GLU A 138 20.05 -16.05 -3.62
N GLY A 139 19.23 -15.11 -3.14
CA GLY A 139 19.49 -13.67 -3.22
C GLY A 139 20.77 -13.25 -2.50
N GLU A 140 21.03 -13.78 -1.30
CA GLU A 140 22.25 -13.53 -0.53
C GLU A 140 23.50 -14.06 -1.25
N ALA A 141 23.42 -15.26 -1.83
CA ALA A 141 24.52 -15.83 -2.61
C ALA A 141 24.82 -14.99 -3.86
N LEU A 142 23.78 -14.51 -4.55
CA LEU A 142 23.91 -13.58 -5.67
C LEU A 142 24.60 -12.29 -5.22
N LEU A 143 24.16 -11.68 -4.12
CA LEU A 143 24.79 -10.47 -3.58
C LEU A 143 26.27 -10.66 -3.25
N ALA A 144 26.64 -11.80 -2.65
CA ALA A 144 28.02 -12.09 -2.30
C ALA A 144 28.94 -12.17 -3.54
N ALA A 145 28.41 -12.63 -4.68
CA ALA A 145 29.13 -12.71 -5.94
C ALA A 145 29.14 -11.39 -6.74
N MET A 146 28.30 -10.41 -6.42
CA MET A 146 28.18 -9.16 -7.16
C MET A 146 29.33 -8.17 -6.89
N ASP A 147 29.77 -7.49 -7.96
CA ASP A 147 30.70 -6.38 -7.83
C ASP A 147 30.09 -5.18 -7.07
N ALA A 148 30.95 -4.26 -6.63
CA ALA A 148 30.52 -3.08 -5.86
C ALA A 148 29.62 -2.13 -6.66
N ARG A 149 29.78 -2.06 -7.99
CA ARG A 149 28.98 -1.16 -8.83
C ARG A 149 27.54 -1.64 -8.92
N ARG A 150 27.35 -2.95 -9.10
CA ARG A 150 26.02 -3.56 -9.17
C ARG A 150 25.31 -3.51 -7.82
N ARG A 151 26.01 -3.84 -6.73
CA ARG A 151 25.47 -3.70 -5.37
C ARG A 151 25.06 -2.26 -5.06
N GLY A 152 25.88 -1.28 -5.45
CA GLY A 152 25.56 0.14 -5.27
C GLY A 152 24.32 0.59 -6.06
N ALA A 153 24.10 0.05 -7.26
CA ALA A 153 22.90 0.37 -8.05
C ALA A 153 21.61 -0.17 -7.40
N LEU A 154 21.63 -1.41 -6.91
CA LEU A 154 20.49 -2.01 -6.20
C LEU A 154 20.21 -1.29 -4.88
N ALA A 155 21.25 -0.92 -4.12
CA ALA A 155 21.08 -0.14 -2.90
C ALA A 155 20.44 1.23 -3.17
N ALA A 156 20.94 1.95 -4.18
CA ALA A 156 20.38 3.26 -4.55
C ALA A 156 18.92 3.17 -5.01
N MET A 157 18.55 2.10 -5.74
CA MET A 157 17.18 1.82 -6.13
C MET A 157 16.28 1.57 -4.91
N ASN A 158 16.71 0.72 -3.97
CA ASN A 158 15.96 0.45 -2.75
C ASN A 158 15.79 1.72 -1.89
N ASP A 159 16.83 2.54 -1.76
CA ASP A 159 16.77 3.81 -1.02
C ASP A 159 15.82 4.81 -1.69
N ALA A 160 15.69 4.78 -3.03
CA ALA A 160 14.76 5.63 -3.76
C ALA A 160 13.30 5.15 -3.67
N ILE A 161 13.07 3.84 -3.51
CA ILE A 161 11.73 3.26 -3.29
C ILE A 161 11.29 3.47 -1.83
N ASP A 162 12.16 3.18 -0.86
CA ASP A 162 11.93 3.37 0.59
C ASP A 162 12.57 4.67 1.08
N VAL A 163 12.10 5.79 0.52
CA VAL A 163 12.62 7.12 0.86
C VAL A 163 12.57 7.33 2.37
N SER A 164 13.72 7.62 2.99
CA SER A 164 13.86 7.91 4.43
C SER A 164 13.55 6.76 5.40
N GLY A 165 13.47 5.51 4.95
CA GLY A 165 13.18 4.37 5.84
C GLY A 165 11.76 4.35 6.38
N GLN A 166 10.80 4.88 5.59
CA GLN A 166 9.38 4.92 5.95
C GLN A 166 8.83 3.52 6.20
N SER A 167 9.37 2.49 5.56
CA SER A 167 8.97 1.10 5.78
C SER A 167 9.08 0.67 7.24
N VAL A 168 10.16 1.02 7.93
CA VAL A 168 10.34 0.65 9.34
C VAL A 168 9.38 1.41 10.24
N ILE A 169 9.22 2.71 9.99
CA ILE A 169 8.31 3.58 10.74
C ILE A 169 6.87 3.07 10.58
N ALA A 170 6.48 2.71 9.36
CA ALA A 170 5.17 2.18 9.06
C ALA A 170 4.90 0.83 9.73
N VAL A 171 5.88 -0.08 9.73
CA VAL A 171 5.76 -1.36 10.45
C VAL A 171 5.59 -1.12 11.95
N GLN A 172 6.35 -0.20 12.56
CA GLN A 172 6.19 0.14 13.98
C GLN A 172 4.82 0.76 14.26
N GLU A 173 4.35 1.67 13.42
CA GLU A 173 3.04 2.30 13.58
C GLU A 173 1.90 1.28 13.41
N LEU A 174 2.03 0.34 12.48
CA LEU A 174 1.10 -0.77 12.32
C LEU A 174 1.06 -1.65 13.57
N GLN A 175 2.22 -2.04 14.09
CA GLN A 175 2.31 -2.82 15.33
C GLN A 175 1.68 -2.06 16.49
N PHE A 176 1.95 -0.76 16.61
CA PHE A 176 1.36 0.11 17.62
C PHE A 176 -0.17 0.16 17.51
N ARG A 177 -0.71 0.50 16.34
CA ARG A 177 -2.16 0.60 16.08
C ARG A 177 -2.88 -0.72 16.35
N PHE A 178 -2.31 -1.83 15.88
CA PHE A 178 -2.87 -3.16 16.12
C PHE A 178 -2.93 -3.51 17.61
N LEU A 179 -1.81 -3.37 18.34
CA LEU A 179 -1.73 -3.73 19.75
C LEU A 179 -2.63 -2.83 20.62
N MET A 180 -2.71 -1.54 20.33
CA MET A 180 -3.63 -0.63 21.01
C MET A 180 -5.09 -0.99 20.73
N ALA A 181 -5.44 -1.32 19.48
CA ALA A 181 -6.79 -1.75 19.12
C ALA A 181 -7.15 -3.09 19.78
N ALA A 182 -6.22 -4.04 19.83
CA ALA A 182 -6.41 -5.34 20.47
C ALA A 182 -6.58 -5.21 21.99
N SER A 183 -5.80 -4.34 22.63
CA SER A 183 -5.94 -4.05 24.05
C SER A 183 -7.29 -3.40 24.36
N ALA A 184 -7.70 -2.40 23.58
CA ALA A 184 -9.02 -1.78 23.72
C ALA A 184 -10.18 -2.76 23.48
N ALA A 185 -9.96 -3.79 22.67
CA ALA A 185 -10.92 -4.85 22.37
C ALA A 185 -10.87 -6.03 23.37
N GLY A 186 -10.01 -5.96 24.40
CA GLY A 186 -9.92 -6.99 25.45
C GLY A 186 -9.25 -8.29 25.01
N LEU A 187 -8.42 -8.25 23.96
CA LEU A 187 -7.69 -9.43 23.47
C LEU A 187 -6.41 -9.71 24.26
N THR A 188 -5.92 -8.73 25.02
CA THR A 188 -4.74 -8.83 25.87
C THR A 188 -5.16 -9.07 27.32
N GLU A 189 -4.30 -9.73 28.11
CA GLU A 189 -4.57 -9.97 29.54
C GLU A 189 -4.63 -8.66 30.35
N ASP A 190 -3.69 -7.74 30.06
CA ASP A 190 -3.58 -6.43 30.68
C ASP A 190 -3.79 -5.30 29.67
N GLU A 191 -4.14 -4.11 30.16
CA GLU A 191 -4.17 -2.88 29.36
C GLU A 191 -2.74 -2.49 28.95
N ILE A 192 -2.55 -2.21 27.66
CA ILE A 192 -1.24 -1.80 27.14
C ILE A 192 -1.08 -0.28 27.29
N ASP A 193 -0.06 0.15 28.03
CA ASP A 193 0.33 1.55 28.09
C ASP A 193 0.99 2.01 26.79
N ALA A 194 0.40 3.02 26.16
CA ALA A 194 0.85 3.52 24.86
C ALA A 194 2.27 4.09 24.87
N ALA A 195 2.68 4.76 25.96
CA ALA A 195 4.03 5.33 26.05
C ALA A 195 5.09 4.23 26.17
N THR A 196 4.83 3.23 26.99
CA THR A 196 5.67 2.05 27.17
C THR A 196 5.77 1.25 25.87
N LEU A 197 4.65 1.03 25.18
CA LEU A 197 4.65 0.33 23.89
C LEU A 197 5.53 1.04 22.86
N ARG A 198 5.42 2.37 22.74
CA ARG A 198 6.30 3.15 21.85
C ARG A 198 7.78 3.01 22.18
N GLN A 199 8.12 2.98 23.47
CA GLN A 199 9.51 2.78 23.89
C GLN A 199 10.02 1.39 23.51
N VAL A 200 9.22 0.34 23.73
CA VAL A 200 9.57 -1.04 23.35
C VAL A 200 9.78 -1.15 21.84
N LEU A 201 8.83 -0.64 21.04
CA LEU A 201 8.94 -0.67 19.58
C LEU A 201 10.19 0.09 19.10
N ALA A 202 10.54 1.21 19.74
CA ALA A 202 11.72 2.00 19.39
C ALA A 202 13.05 1.26 19.66
N GLN A 203 13.11 0.38 20.66
CA GLN A 203 14.33 -0.37 21.00
C GLN A 203 14.76 -1.33 19.87
N GLY A 204 13.81 -1.94 19.16
CA GLY A 204 14.08 -2.86 18.05
C GLY A 204 14.26 -2.18 16.68
N ALA A 205 14.12 -0.86 16.59
CA ALA A 205 14.00 -0.15 15.31
C ALA A 205 15.24 -0.28 14.41
N GLU A 206 16.43 -0.17 14.99
CA GLU A 206 17.69 -0.21 14.23
C GLU A 206 17.99 -1.61 13.69
N GLU A 207 17.77 -2.63 14.51
CA GLU A 207 17.95 -4.02 14.09
C GLU A 207 16.94 -4.38 12.99
N MET A 208 15.66 -4.03 13.19
CA MET A 208 14.63 -4.22 12.17
C MET A 208 15.00 -3.53 10.86
N ARG A 209 15.48 -2.28 10.92
CA ARG A 209 15.93 -1.53 9.74
C ARG A 209 17.07 -2.25 9.02
N ALA A 210 18.06 -2.75 9.74
CA ALA A 210 19.17 -3.48 9.14
C ALA A 210 18.70 -4.78 8.47
N GLN A 211 17.83 -5.54 9.13
CA GLN A 211 17.27 -6.79 8.60
C GLN A 211 16.42 -6.54 7.35
N MET A 212 15.51 -5.57 7.38
CA MET A 212 14.67 -5.20 6.24
C MET A 212 15.50 -4.74 5.04
N ARG A 213 16.54 -3.92 5.26
CA ARG A 213 17.44 -3.49 4.18
C ARG A 213 18.20 -4.66 3.56
N ALA A 214 18.70 -5.59 4.39
CA ALA A 214 19.40 -6.77 3.90
C ALA A 214 18.46 -7.66 3.06
N ALA A 215 17.25 -7.91 3.56
CA ALA A 215 16.23 -8.69 2.86
C ALA A 215 15.81 -8.04 1.53
N ALA A 216 15.57 -6.72 1.53
CA ALA A 216 15.22 -5.97 0.33
C ALA A 216 16.34 -6.03 -0.71
N LEU A 217 17.60 -5.95 -0.28
CA LEU A 217 18.75 -6.03 -1.18
C LEU A 217 18.92 -7.44 -1.77
N ALA A 218 18.70 -8.48 -0.98
CA ALA A 218 18.76 -9.87 -1.44
C ALA A 218 17.63 -10.18 -2.43
N SER A 219 16.41 -9.73 -2.13
CA SER A 219 15.26 -9.83 -3.03
C SER A 219 15.50 -9.09 -4.36
N ALA A 220 16.05 -7.88 -4.30
CA ALA A 220 16.41 -7.12 -5.50
C ALA A 220 17.49 -7.84 -6.32
N ALA A 221 18.50 -8.44 -5.67
CA ALA A 221 19.54 -9.19 -6.37
C ALA A 221 19.00 -10.37 -7.18
N LEU A 222 18.00 -11.07 -6.62
CA LEU A 222 17.31 -12.16 -7.29
C LEU A 222 16.43 -11.65 -8.43
N THR A 223 15.57 -10.65 -8.15
CA THR A 223 14.60 -10.09 -9.10
C THR A 223 15.27 -9.51 -10.34
N TYR A 224 16.33 -8.73 -10.16
CA TYR A 224 16.99 -8.01 -11.25
C TYR A 224 18.23 -8.71 -11.79
N ARG A 225 18.44 -10.00 -11.47
CA ARG A 225 19.67 -10.75 -11.81
C ARG A 225 20.06 -10.65 -13.29
N ASP A 226 19.08 -10.62 -14.17
CA ASP A 226 19.27 -10.61 -15.63
C ASP A 226 19.26 -9.19 -16.24
N ILE A 227 19.01 -8.15 -15.43
CA ILE A 227 19.05 -6.75 -15.87
C ILE A 227 20.49 -6.21 -15.82
N PRO A 228 21.00 -5.58 -16.90
CA PRO A 228 22.35 -5.01 -16.92
C PRO A 228 22.57 -3.93 -15.84
N THR A 229 23.77 -3.89 -15.27
CA THR A 229 24.11 -2.91 -14.22
C THR A 229 23.93 -1.44 -14.66
N ALA A 230 24.18 -1.13 -15.94
CA ALA A 230 23.94 0.21 -16.47
C ALA A 230 22.44 0.58 -16.47
N GLU A 231 21.57 -0.39 -16.75
CA GLU A 231 20.13 -0.21 -16.73
C GLU A 231 19.58 -0.10 -15.31
N LEU A 232 20.13 -0.85 -14.35
CA LEU A 232 19.77 -0.70 -12.93
C LEU A 232 20.12 0.71 -12.41
N ARG A 233 21.21 1.30 -12.88
CA ARG A 233 21.55 2.69 -12.55
C ARG A 233 20.57 3.68 -13.16
N ALA A 234 20.19 3.48 -14.43
CA ALA A 234 19.18 4.31 -15.07
C ALA A 234 17.81 4.20 -14.35
N TYR A 235 17.47 3.02 -13.85
CA TYR A 235 16.27 2.85 -13.04
C TYR A 235 16.37 3.58 -11.70
N ALA A 236 17.47 3.41 -10.96
CA ALA A 236 17.70 4.15 -9.72
C ALA A 236 17.64 5.68 -9.91
N GLU A 237 18.19 6.19 -11.02
CA GLU A 237 18.10 7.61 -11.40
C GLU A 237 16.65 8.04 -11.70
N ALA A 238 15.88 7.20 -12.40
CA ALA A 238 14.47 7.47 -12.66
C ALA A 238 13.63 7.49 -11.37
N LEU A 239 13.87 6.56 -10.45
CA LEU A 239 13.21 6.51 -9.14
C LEU A 239 13.56 7.72 -8.27
N ALA A 240 14.82 8.16 -8.32
CA ALA A 240 15.29 9.33 -7.58
C ALA A 240 14.81 10.67 -8.17
N HIS A 241 14.17 10.67 -9.36
CA HIS A 241 13.61 11.89 -9.93
C HIS A 241 12.53 12.45 -8.99
N PRO A 242 12.48 13.76 -8.69
CA PRO A 242 11.59 14.31 -7.67
C PRO A 242 10.10 13.96 -7.84
N VAL A 243 9.64 13.94 -9.10
CA VAL A 243 8.24 13.57 -9.41
C VAL A 243 7.99 12.08 -9.15
N MET A 244 8.93 11.20 -9.54
CA MET A 244 8.81 9.76 -9.30
C MET A 244 8.93 9.42 -7.82
N ALA A 245 9.85 10.05 -7.10
CA ALA A 245 9.99 9.91 -5.66
C ALA A 245 8.69 10.26 -4.93
N ARG A 246 7.99 11.32 -5.37
CA ARG A 246 6.69 11.70 -4.81
C ARG A 246 5.59 10.69 -5.12
N VAL A 247 5.60 10.08 -6.31
CA VAL A 247 4.68 8.99 -6.67
C VAL A 247 4.85 7.81 -5.70
N TYR A 248 6.08 7.35 -5.50
CA TYR A 248 6.38 6.24 -4.60
C TYR A 248 6.07 6.57 -3.13
N GLU A 249 6.36 7.79 -2.68
CA GLU A 249 5.99 8.25 -1.34
C GLU A 249 4.47 8.14 -1.11
N LEU A 250 3.66 8.60 -2.07
CA LEU A 250 2.20 8.51 -2.00
C LEU A 250 1.70 7.07 -2.06
N MET A 251 2.25 6.25 -2.96
CA MET A 251 1.88 4.83 -3.06
C MET A 251 2.18 4.09 -1.77
N ASN A 252 3.40 4.24 -1.22
CA ASN A 252 3.79 3.62 0.04
C ASN A 252 2.90 4.08 1.20
N ALA A 253 2.63 5.39 1.31
CA ALA A 253 1.74 5.92 2.34
C ALA A 253 0.33 5.30 2.27
N VAL A 254 -0.21 5.15 1.07
CA VAL A 254 -1.52 4.51 0.87
C VAL A 254 -1.48 3.01 1.21
N GLN A 255 -0.42 2.30 0.81
CA GLN A 255 -0.25 0.89 1.18
C GLN A 255 -0.26 0.72 2.70
N TYR A 256 0.52 1.53 3.42
CA TYR A 256 0.60 1.45 4.88
C TYR A 256 -0.68 1.85 5.58
N GLU A 257 -1.38 2.88 5.09
CA GLU A 257 -2.66 3.28 5.68
C GLU A 257 -3.72 2.20 5.51
N ILE A 258 -3.78 1.56 4.33
CA ILE A 258 -4.66 0.41 4.12
C ILE A 258 -4.26 -0.71 5.06
N MET A 259 -2.97 -1.06 5.12
CA MET A 259 -2.48 -2.12 5.99
C MET A 259 -2.90 -1.88 7.44
N ALA A 260 -2.69 -0.68 7.97
CA ALA A 260 -3.04 -0.33 9.33
C ALA A 260 -4.56 -0.36 9.59
N ASP A 261 -5.40 0.16 8.68
CA ASP A 261 -6.86 0.05 8.77
C ASP A 261 -7.31 -1.42 8.82
N ARG A 262 -6.68 -2.31 8.04
CA ARG A 262 -7.00 -3.75 8.06
C ARG A 262 -6.65 -4.39 9.39
N PHE A 263 -5.49 -4.08 9.96
CA PHE A 263 -5.11 -4.62 11.28
C PHE A 263 -6.01 -4.09 12.39
N GLU A 264 -6.43 -2.82 12.37
CA GLU A 264 -7.41 -2.30 13.33
C GLU A 264 -8.79 -2.96 13.21
N ARG A 265 -9.22 -3.26 11.98
CA ARG A 265 -10.44 -4.06 11.74
C ARG A 265 -10.29 -5.49 12.24
N LEU A 266 -9.12 -6.09 12.05
CA LEU A 266 -8.82 -7.42 12.54
C LEU A 266 -8.97 -7.50 14.06
N ALA A 267 -8.36 -6.58 14.80
CA ALA A 267 -8.45 -6.53 16.25
C ALA A 267 -9.91 -6.46 16.73
N ARG A 268 -10.72 -5.59 16.12
CA ARG A 268 -12.17 -5.51 16.44
C ARG A 268 -12.91 -6.80 16.13
N ARG A 269 -12.65 -7.40 14.96
CA ARG A 269 -13.34 -8.61 14.51
C ARG A 269 -12.99 -9.82 15.38
N LEU A 270 -11.74 -9.94 15.84
CA LEU A 270 -11.32 -11.02 16.73
C LEU A 270 -12.03 -10.96 18.09
N ALA A 271 -12.34 -9.78 18.61
CA ALA A 271 -13.05 -9.62 19.88
C ALA A 271 -14.54 -10.03 19.82
N GLU A 272 -15.12 -10.13 18.62
CA GLU A 272 -16.50 -10.56 18.42
C GLU A 272 -16.66 -12.08 18.33
N VAL A 273 -15.56 -12.83 18.29
CA VAL A 273 -15.57 -14.29 18.09
C VAL A 273 -15.24 -15.00 19.40
N PRO A 274 -16.12 -15.92 19.88
CA PRO A 274 -15.81 -16.76 21.04
C PRO A 274 -14.54 -17.56 20.78
N ARG A 275 -13.66 -17.66 21.78
CA ARG A 275 -12.44 -18.46 21.66
C ARG A 275 -12.83 -19.94 21.65
N ALA A 276 -12.11 -20.75 20.89
CA ALA A 276 -12.32 -22.20 20.81
C ALA A 276 -12.16 -22.92 22.17
N GLN A 277 -11.46 -22.29 23.12
CA GLN A 277 -11.26 -22.78 24.48
C GLN A 277 -12.50 -22.57 25.38
N ASP A 278 -13.42 -21.71 24.97
CA ASP A 278 -14.67 -21.38 25.71
C ASP A 278 -15.88 -22.20 25.21
N LEU A 279 -15.68 -23.11 24.25
CA LEU A 279 -16.69 -23.99 23.63
C LEU A 279 -16.48 -25.46 24.02
#